data_AF-T5KBT1-F1
#
_entry.id   AF-T5KBT1-F1
#
_cell.length_a   1.000
_cell.length_b   1.000
_cell.length_c   1.000
_cell.angle_alpha   90.00
_cell.angle_beta   90.00
_cell.angle_gamma   90.00
#
_symmetry.space_group_name_H-M   'P 1'
#
loop_
_entity.id
_entity.type
_entity.pdbx_description
1 polymer ?
#
loop_
_entity_poly.entity_id
_entity_poly.type
_entity_poly.pdbx_seq_one_letter_code
_entity_poly.pdbx_strand_id
1 'polypeptide(L)'
;MQRGIAAADRAFNGMLSENFSQACRVDRWEFAYDYGKRQFGVQATVPGLPIVVVDGALYVEYMPTELRYMTKWFHEGELNDETGKPVTEADVEWAIEARKPYAMKRHGDISHKKHNRGDQRFTYPDPKTYMAYDPATGKRIQPSKNRLRGSVTIHPYPEVVRHLQRHLWGTTQWKSVYGQRNQVESVNKSIKHTRFPDMESAAKRPGRGEAYHSIATALMAVAYNLRVLVRAIREECTPAEKKRRKSRKKFTVADLPNVRPETVGALAPPA
;
A
#
# COMPACT_ATOMS: atom_id res chain seq x y z
N MET A 1 -15.95 17.68 -0.25
CA MET A 1 -15.75 16.44 -1.02
C MET A 1 -14.27 16.23 -1.22
N GLN A 2 -13.76 15.12 -0.68
CA GLN A 2 -12.40 14.65 -0.87
C GLN A 2 -12.08 14.39 -2.36
N ARG A 3 -10.85 14.68 -2.81
CA ARG A 3 -10.49 14.51 -4.24
C ARG A 3 -10.18 13.06 -4.61
N GLY A 4 -9.48 12.34 -3.75
CA GLY A 4 -9.06 10.96 -4.01
C GLY A 4 -7.99 10.48 -3.05
N ILE A 5 -7.40 9.32 -3.36
CA ILE A 5 -6.24 8.73 -2.66
C ILE A 5 -5.10 8.62 -3.67
N ALA A 6 -3.97 9.23 -3.37
CA ALA A 6 -2.73 9.10 -4.12
C ALA A 6 -1.92 7.93 -3.57
N ALA A 7 -1.48 7.03 -4.44
CA ALA A 7 -0.57 5.95 -4.09
C ALA A 7 0.87 6.35 -4.42
N ALA A 8 1.80 6.10 -3.50
CA ALA A 8 3.23 6.34 -3.75
C ALA A 8 4.12 5.36 -2.99
N ASP A 9 5.30 5.08 -3.55
CA ASP A 9 6.28 4.21 -2.90
C ASP A 9 7.01 4.89 -1.74
N ARG A 10 7.35 4.07 -0.73
CA ARG A 10 8.30 4.37 0.34
C ARG A 10 8.00 5.62 1.16
N ALA A 11 6.77 6.15 1.12
CA ALA A 11 6.39 7.45 1.68
C ALA A 11 7.39 8.59 1.33
N PHE A 12 8.14 8.43 0.24
CA PHE A 12 9.28 9.27 -0.11
C PHE A 12 9.35 9.38 -1.63
N ASN A 13 9.19 10.60 -2.12
CA ASN A 13 9.38 10.95 -3.53
C ASN A 13 10.59 11.90 -3.74
N GLY A 14 11.46 12.00 -2.73
CA GLY A 14 12.61 12.90 -2.72
C GLY A 14 12.29 14.34 -2.37
N MET A 15 11.01 14.69 -2.18
CA MET A 15 10.57 16.05 -1.83
C MET A 15 10.36 16.22 -0.32
N LEU A 16 10.48 17.47 0.14
CA LEU A 16 10.10 17.88 1.49
C LEU A 16 8.59 17.68 1.72
N SER A 17 8.20 17.37 2.96
CA SER A 17 6.81 17.03 3.30
C SER A 17 5.86 18.20 3.09
N GLU A 18 6.34 19.43 3.27
CA GLU A 18 5.64 20.69 3.01
C GLU A 18 5.27 20.81 1.52
N ASN A 19 6.20 20.44 0.64
CA ASN A 19 6.07 20.60 -0.80
C ASN A 19 5.21 19.51 -1.46
N PHE A 20 5.02 18.38 -0.78
CA PHE A 20 4.25 17.26 -1.32
C PHE A 20 3.10 16.86 -0.42
N SER A 21 3.36 16.15 0.68
CA SER A 21 2.30 15.56 1.51
C SER A 21 1.36 16.62 2.08
N GLN A 22 1.91 17.72 2.59
CA GLN A 22 1.13 18.84 3.11
C GLN A 22 0.37 19.56 1.99
N ALA A 23 1.03 19.90 0.88
CA ALA A 23 0.39 20.55 -0.27
C ALA A 23 -0.78 19.72 -0.85
N CYS A 24 -0.58 18.41 -1.02
CA CYS A 24 -1.62 17.47 -1.42
C CYS A 24 -2.76 17.40 -0.40
N ARG A 25 -2.44 17.37 0.90
CA ARG A 25 -3.45 17.38 1.98
C ARG A 25 -4.29 18.64 1.96
N VAL A 26 -3.65 19.80 1.77
CA VAL A 26 -4.31 21.09 1.58
C VAL A 26 -5.23 21.05 0.34
N ASP A 27 -4.83 20.34 -0.73
CA ASP A 27 -5.70 20.09 -1.89
C ASP A 27 -6.71 18.93 -1.72
N ARG A 28 -6.79 18.35 -0.50
CA ARG A 28 -7.73 17.29 -0.09
C ARG A 28 -7.47 15.93 -0.72
N TRP A 29 -6.21 15.67 -1.06
CA TRP A 29 -5.73 14.33 -1.34
C TRP A 29 -5.36 13.61 -0.05
N GLU A 30 -5.56 12.30 -0.09
CA GLU A 30 -5.07 11.37 0.92
C GLU A 30 -4.07 10.42 0.32
N PHE A 31 -3.47 9.59 1.16
CA PHE A 31 -2.38 8.74 0.72
C PHE A 31 -2.60 7.27 1.05
N ALA A 32 -2.03 6.44 0.20
CA ALA A 32 -1.71 5.05 0.44
C ALA A 32 -0.23 4.87 0.10
N TYR A 33 0.60 4.73 1.14
CA TYR A 33 2.03 4.54 1.02
C TYR A 33 2.40 3.10 1.33
N ASP A 34 3.39 2.60 0.61
CA ASP A 34 4.22 1.54 1.14
C ASP A 34 5.41 2.14 1.89
N TYR A 35 5.97 1.38 2.83
CA TYR A 35 7.07 1.83 3.68
C TYR A 35 8.30 0.94 3.47
N GLY A 36 9.48 1.56 3.52
CA GLY A 36 10.73 0.81 3.65
C GLY A 36 10.85 0.17 5.03
N LYS A 37 11.71 -0.84 5.14
CA LYS A 37 11.87 -1.66 6.35
C LYS A 37 12.08 -0.85 7.65
N ARG A 38 12.78 0.28 7.57
CA ARG A 38 13.10 1.15 8.72
C ARG A 38 12.07 2.26 8.98
N GLN A 39 10.97 2.26 8.25
CA GLN A 39 9.94 3.31 8.33
C GLN A 39 8.68 2.81 9.06
N PHE A 40 8.69 1.60 9.60
CA PHE A 40 7.59 1.04 10.39
C PHE A 40 7.71 1.41 11.87
N GLY A 41 6.60 1.23 12.59
CA GLY A 41 6.48 1.55 14.00
C GLY A 41 5.99 2.98 14.22
N VAL A 42 6.44 3.64 15.30
CA VAL A 42 6.11 5.05 15.56
C VAL A 42 6.82 5.94 14.56
N GLN A 43 6.05 6.60 13.70
CA GLN A 43 6.55 7.43 12.60
C GLN A 43 6.54 8.92 12.93
N ALA A 44 5.55 9.37 13.72
CA ALA A 44 5.41 10.76 14.12
C ALA A 44 4.55 10.88 15.39
N THR A 45 4.71 11.98 16.11
CA THR A 45 3.85 12.39 17.23
C THR A 45 3.10 13.65 16.82
N VAL A 46 1.82 13.77 17.17
CA VAL A 46 1.06 14.99 16.88
C VAL A 46 1.44 16.07 17.90
N PRO A 47 1.92 17.26 17.47
CA PRO A 47 2.33 18.30 18.40
C PRO A 47 1.24 18.66 19.42
N GLY A 48 1.59 18.62 20.70
CA GLY A 48 0.72 19.01 21.82
C GLY A 48 -0.45 18.06 22.09
N LEU A 49 -0.53 16.91 21.43
CA LEU A 49 -1.60 15.92 21.61
C LEU A 49 -1.02 14.53 21.89
N PRO A 50 -1.63 13.73 22.78
CA PRO A 50 -1.20 12.36 23.10
C PRO A 50 -1.63 11.38 21.99
N ILE A 51 -1.17 11.65 20.77
CA ILE A 51 -1.52 10.94 19.54
C ILE A 51 -0.23 10.65 18.77
N VAL A 52 -0.10 9.41 18.31
CA VAL A 52 1.04 8.94 17.54
C VAL A 52 0.58 8.39 16.20
N VAL A 53 1.43 8.51 15.18
CA VAL A 53 1.26 7.83 13.90
C VAL A 53 2.04 6.53 13.96
N VAL A 54 1.34 5.41 13.77
CA VAL A 54 1.95 4.08 13.67
C VAL A 54 1.51 3.45 12.35
N ASP A 55 2.47 3.05 11.54
CA ASP A 55 2.25 2.41 10.22
C ASP A 55 1.19 3.14 9.35
N GLY A 56 1.22 4.47 9.42
CA GLY A 56 0.36 5.36 8.66
C GLY A 56 -1.02 5.67 9.23
N ALA A 57 -1.39 5.11 10.38
CA ALA A 57 -2.65 5.45 11.05
C ALA A 57 -2.41 6.18 12.39
N LEU A 58 -3.40 6.96 12.81
CA LEU A 58 -3.35 7.69 14.08
C LEU A 58 -3.89 6.83 15.22
N TYR A 59 -3.13 6.74 16.29
CA TYR A 59 -3.46 6.01 17.51
C TYR A 59 -3.27 6.90 18.73
N VAL A 60 -3.95 6.57 19.81
CA VAL A 60 -3.64 7.17 21.11
C VAL A 60 -2.24 6.76 21.57
N GLU A 61 -1.53 7.68 22.19
CA GLU A 61 -0.20 7.41 22.76
C GLU A 61 -0.24 6.43 23.95
N TYR A 62 -1.41 5.97 24.38
CA TYR A 62 -1.51 4.98 25.47
C TYR A 62 -1.47 3.53 24.99
N MET A 63 -1.13 3.30 23.72
CA MET A 63 -0.99 1.97 23.14
C MET A 63 0.27 1.26 23.68
N PRO A 64 0.23 -0.06 23.99
CA PRO A 64 1.42 -0.82 24.39
C PRO A 64 2.60 -0.68 23.41
N THR A 65 3.82 -0.73 23.93
CA THR A 65 5.05 -0.65 23.13
C THR A 65 5.13 -1.77 22.09
N GLU A 66 4.77 -3.00 22.47
CA GLU A 66 4.69 -4.12 21.54
C GLU A 66 3.82 -3.80 20.32
N LEU A 67 2.60 -3.29 20.54
CA LEU A 67 1.72 -2.90 19.44
C LEU A 67 2.29 -1.74 18.63
N ARG A 68 3.06 -0.83 19.21
CA ARG A 68 3.68 0.28 18.46
C ARG A 68 4.78 -0.18 17.51
N TYR A 69 5.55 -1.21 17.86
CA TYR A 69 6.77 -1.57 17.14
C TYR A 69 6.76 -2.95 16.48
N MET A 70 5.72 -3.79 16.68
CA MET A 70 5.64 -5.15 16.12
C MET A 70 6.02 -5.24 14.62
N THR A 71 5.45 -4.37 13.79
CA THR A 71 5.71 -4.35 12.34
C THR A 71 7.17 -4.00 12.02
N LYS A 72 7.76 -3.09 12.80
CA LYS A 72 9.17 -2.72 12.68
C LYS A 72 10.06 -3.91 13.02
N TRP A 73 9.81 -4.54 14.17
CA TRP A 73 10.57 -5.70 14.63
C TRP A 73 10.54 -6.84 13.61
N PHE A 74 9.37 -7.12 13.02
CA PHE A 74 9.24 -8.09 11.93
C PHE A 74 10.12 -7.77 10.72
N HIS A 75 10.08 -6.53 10.23
CA HIS A 75 10.83 -6.14 9.02
C HIS A 75 12.34 -5.99 9.23
N GLU A 76 12.76 -5.67 10.46
CA GLU A 76 14.17 -5.56 10.84
C GLU A 76 14.76 -6.89 11.33
N GLY A 77 13.93 -7.90 11.59
CA GLY A 77 14.36 -9.19 12.11
C GLY A 77 14.75 -9.13 13.59
N GLU A 78 14.18 -8.17 14.32
CA GLU A 78 14.41 -8.01 15.76
C GLU A 78 13.58 -9.04 16.54
N LEU A 79 14.04 -9.34 17.76
CA LEU A 79 13.27 -10.15 18.71
C LEU A 79 12.18 -9.27 19.31
N ASN A 80 11.03 -9.87 19.62
CA ASN A 80 10.02 -9.19 20.42
C ASN A 80 10.59 -8.96 21.83
N ASP A 81 10.67 -7.71 22.25
CA ASP A 81 11.21 -7.32 23.55
C ASP A 81 10.47 -7.96 24.75
N GLU A 82 9.19 -8.31 24.59
CA GLU A 82 8.37 -8.91 25.64
C GLU A 82 8.53 -10.44 25.71
N THR A 83 8.66 -11.11 24.56
CA THR A 83 8.69 -12.59 24.50
C THR A 83 10.08 -13.18 24.25
N GLY A 84 11.05 -12.37 23.81
CA GLY A 84 12.40 -12.79 23.44
C GLY A 84 12.48 -13.67 22.19
N LYS A 85 11.39 -13.79 21.42
CA LYS A 85 11.30 -14.64 20.23
C LYS A 85 11.33 -13.81 18.94
N PRO A 86 11.80 -14.36 17.82
CA PRO A 86 11.69 -13.70 16.53
C PRO A 86 10.24 -13.39 16.19
N VAL A 87 9.98 -12.18 15.72
CA VAL A 87 8.64 -11.78 15.29
C VAL A 87 8.28 -12.47 13.98
N THR A 88 7.06 -13.00 13.92
CA THR A 88 6.50 -13.69 12.75
C THR A 88 5.44 -12.83 12.05
N GLU A 89 5.04 -13.23 10.83
CA GLU A 89 3.97 -12.55 10.10
C GLU A 89 2.62 -12.62 10.84
N ALA A 90 2.36 -13.73 11.56
CA ALA A 90 1.17 -13.89 12.38
C ALA A 90 1.12 -12.87 13.54
N ASP A 91 2.28 -12.50 14.11
CA ASP A 91 2.35 -11.48 15.16
C ASP A 91 2.02 -10.09 14.60
N VAL A 92 2.42 -9.80 13.36
CA VAL A 92 2.05 -8.55 12.67
C VAL A 92 0.55 -8.50 12.39
N GLU A 93 -0.05 -9.58 11.91
CA GLU A 93 -1.51 -9.67 11.70
C GLU A 93 -2.29 -9.48 13.00
N TRP A 94 -1.84 -10.14 14.08
CA TRP A 94 -2.40 -9.93 15.41
C TRP A 94 -2.26 -8.47 15.86
N ALA A 95 -1.10 -7.85 15.70
CA ALA A 95 -0.88 -6.48 16.10
C ALA A 95 -1.78 -5.50 15.31
N ILE A 96 -1.97 -5.71 14.01
CA ILE A 96 -2.88 -4.92 13.18
C ILE A 96 -4.32 -4.95 13.74
N GLU A 97 -4.79 -6.11 14.16
CA GLU A 97 -6.11 -6.28 14.77
C GLU A 97 -6.17 -5.68 16.18
N ALA A 98 -5.17 -5.96 17.02
CA ALA A 98 -5.09 -5.49 18.41
C ALA A 98 -4.93 -3.97 18.53
N ARG A 99 -4.47 -3.29 17.47
CA ARG A 99 -4.39 -1.83 17.39
C ARG A 99 -5.75 -1.15 17.18
N LYS A 100 -6.75 -1.84 16.61
CA LYS A 100 -8.05 -1.22 16.24
C LYS A 100 -8.73 -0.46 17.40
N PRO A 101 -8.75 -0.97 18.66
CA PRO A 101 -9.34 -0.25 19.78
C PRO A 101 -8.63 1.05 20.16
N TYR A 102 -7.35 1.22 19.77
CA TYR A 102 -6.56 2.42 20.03
C TYR A 102 -6.64 3.44 18.88
N ALA A 103 -7.25 3.07 17.75
CA ALA A 103 -7.27 3.88 16.55
C ALA A 103 -8.17 5.11 16.70
N MET A 104 -7.66 6.26 16.24
CA MET A 104 -8.45 7.48 16.16
C MET A 104 -9.51 7.35 15.06
N LYS A 105 -10.78 7.62 15.40
CA LYS A 105 -11.87 7.57 14.42
C LYS A 105 -11.92 8.86 13.63
N ARG A 106 -11.79 8.78 12.31
CA ARG A 106 -11.94 9.95 11.44
C ARG A 106 -13.37 10.50 11.50
N HIS A 107 -13.49 11.83 11.53
CA HIS A 107 -14.76 12.53 11.48
C HIS A 107 -14.85 13.48 10.28
N GLY A 108 -15.70 13.13 9.30
CA GLY A 108 -15.92 13.92 8.09
C GLY A 108 -14.70 13.96 7.15
N ASP A 109 -14.80 14.82 6.13
CA ASP A 109 -13.76 15.04 5.12
C ASP A 109 -12.71 16.06 5.58
N ILE A 110 -11.59 16.10 4.85
CA ILE A 110 -10.58 17.14 4.98
C ILE A 110 -11.24 18.49 4.71
N SER A 111 -10.99 19.44 5.61
CA SER A 111 -11.56 20.78 5.51
C SER A 111 -11.08 21.49 4.25
N HIS A 112 -12.04 22.08 3.54
CA HIS A 112 -11.84 22.87 2.31
C HIS A 112 -11.95 24.37 2.57
N LYS A 113 -12.19 24.78 3.82
CA LYS A 113 -12.35 26.19 4.20
C LYS A 113 -10.99 26.89 4.11
N LYS A 114 -10.97 28.11 3.56
CA LYS A 114 -9.73 28.88 3.32
C LYS A 114 -8.84 29.01 4.56
N HIS A 115 -9.42 29.21 5.74
CA HIS A 115 -8.69 29.39 7.00
C HIS A 115 -8.24 28.08 7.66
N ASN A 116 -8.85 26.94 7.31
CA ASN A 116 -8.60 25.62 7.94
C ASN A 116 -8.34 24.56 6.87
N ARG A 117 -7.60 24.91 5.81
CA ARG A 117 -7.44 24.04 4.65
C ARG A 117 -6.47 22.91 4.99
N GLY A 118 -6.88 21.66 4.74
CA GLY A 118 -6.06 20.49 5.08
C GLY A 118 -6.30 19.93 6.49
N ASP A 119 -6.99 20.68 7.36
CA ASP A 119 -7.38 20.22 8.69
C ASP A 119 -8.32 19.01 8.61
N GLN A 120 -8.14 18.07 9.53
CA GLN A 120 -9.01 16.92 9.66
C GLN A 120 -9.40 16.69 11.12
N ARG A 121 -10.70 16.51 11.35
CA ARG A 121 -11.21 16.16 12.68
C ARG A 121 -11.14 14.65 12.90
N PHE A 122 -10.72 14.28 14.10
CA PHE A 122 -10.68 12.90 14.60
C PHE A 122 -11.35 12.83 15.98
N THR A 123 -11.89 11.67 16.31
CA THR A 123 -12.50 11.38 17.61
C THR A 123 -11.65 10.33 18.31
N TYR A 124 -11.37 10.56 19.59
CA TYR A 124 -10.66 9.59 20.42
C TYR A 124 -11.48 8.30 20.54
N PRO A 125 -10.82 7.12 20.53
CA PRO A 125 -11.49 5.87 20.88
C PRO A 125 -12.00 5.93 22.33
N ASP A 126 -13.04 5.15 22.65
CA ASP A 126 -13.53 5.08 24.03
C ASP A 126 -12.49 4.38 24.93
N PRO A 127 -11.97 5.03 25.97
CA PRO A 127 -11.03 4.42 26.91
C PRO A 127 -11.52 3.23 27.71
N LYS A 128 -12.81 2.87 27.62
CA LYS A 128 -13.30 1.58 28.12
C LYS A 128 -12.98 0.42 27.17
N THR A 129 -12.72 0.68 25.90
CA THR A 129 -12.54 -0.36 24.87
C THR A 129 -11.09 -0.82 24.73
N TYR A 130 -10.13 -0.17 25.40
CA TYR A 130 -8.71 -0.51 25.29
C TYR A 130 -7.97 -0.42 26.63
N MET A 131 -6.82 -1.10 26.72
CA MET A 131 -5.97 -1.05 27.91
C MET A 131 -4.93 0.06 27.75
N ALA A 132 -5.08 1.14 28.51
CA ALA A 132 -4.16 2.27 28.44
C ALA A 132 -2.87 1.98 29.22
N TYR A 133 -1.72 2.31 28.63
CA TYR A 133 -0.40 2.28 29.24
C TYR A 133 0.23 3.66 29.19
N ASP A 134 0.85 4.08 30.29
CA ASP A 134 1.60 5.34 30.33
C ASP A 134 2.87 5.20 29.49
N PRO A 135 3.08 6.04 28.46
CA PRO A 135 4.25 5.95 27.59
C PRO A 135 5.57 6.17 28.35
N ALA A 136 5.59 6.93 29.44
CA ALA A 136 6.82 7.22 30.18
C ALA A 136 7.22 6.10 31.13
N THR A 137 6.23 5.46 31.77
CA THR A 137 6.48 4.46 32.83
C THR A 137 6.19 3.02 32.41
N GLY A 138 5.53 2.81 31.27
CA GLY A 138 5.03 1.51 30.83
C GLY A 138 3.95 0.91 31.74
N LYS A 139 3.47 1.66 32.74
CA LYS A 139 2.49 1.16 33.71
C LYS A 139 1.08 1.32 33.18
N ARG A 140 0.23 0.36 33.53
CA ARG A 140 -1.19 0.38 33.16
C ARG A 140 -1.92 1.55 33.83
N ILE A 141 -2.65 2.32 33.03
CA ILE A 141 -3.52 3.40 33.47
C ILE A 141 -4.95 2.85 33.62
N GLN A 142 -5.61 3.18 34.73
CA GLN A 142 -7.03 2.84 34.91
C GLN A 142 -7.92 3.64 33.94
N PRO A 143 -8.96 3.04 33.34
CA PRO A 143 -9.86 3.72 32.41
C PRO A 143 -10.50 5.01 32.95
N SER A 144 -10.76 5.07 34.27
CA SER A 144 -11.30 6.25 34.96
C SER A 144 -10.33 7.43 34.98
N LYS A 145 -9.02 7.16 34.99
CA LYS A 145 -7.95 8.17 34.97
C LYS A 145 -7.60 8.62 33.54
N ASN A 146 -8.01 7.85 32.53
CA ASN A 146 -7.81 8.23 31.15
C ASN A 146 -8.82 9.32 30.74
N ARG A 147 -8.31 10.53 30.52
CA ARG A 147 -9.10 11.72 30.17
C ARG A 147 -9.32 11.92 28.66
N LEU A 148 -8.78 11.06 27.80
CA LEU A 148 -8.91 11.21 26.36
C LEU A 148 -10.36 10.92 25.94
N ARG A 149 -11.12 11.96 25.64
CA ARG A 149 -12.51 11.90 25.17
C ARG A 149 -12.76 13.01 24.15
N GLY A 150 -13.82 12.83 23.36
CA GLY A 150 -14.27 13.83 22.41
C GLY A 150 -13.47 13.81 21.10
N SER A 151 -13.42 14.96 20.44
CA SER A 151 -12.77 15.11 19.15
C SER A 151 -11.68 16.16 19.18
N VAL A 152 -10.67 15.96 18.34
CA VAL A 152 -9.58 16.90 18.10
C VAL A 152 -9.53 17.23 16.61
N THR A 153 -9.09 18.44 16.30
CA THR A 153 -8.71 18.81 14.94
C THR A 153 -7.21 18.67 14.82
N ILE A 154 -6.76 17.90 13.83
CA ILE A 154 -5.34 17.76 13.50
C ILE A 154 -5.07 18.66 12.30
N HIS A 155 -4.20 19.64 12.52
CA HIS A 155 -3.66 20.49 11.48
C HIS A 155 -2.72 19.69 10.56
N PRO A 156 -2.49 20.14 9.31
CA PRO A 156 -1.65 19.41 8.38
C PRO A 156 -0.15 19.56 8.72
N TYR A 157 0.26 19.13 9.90
CA TYR A 157 1.66 19.13 10.34
C TYR A 157 2.51 18.28 9.39
N PRO A 158 3.60 18.80 8.81
CA PRO A 158 4.40 18.10 7.81
C PRO A 158 4.85 16.70 8.26
N GLU A 159 5.32 16.58 9.49
CA GLU A 159 5.79 15.34 10.12
C GLU A 159 4.67 14.29 10.25
N VAL A 160 3.45 14.70 10.54
CA VAL A 160 2.29 13.79 10.67
C VAL A 160 1.78 13.40 9.29
N VAL A 161 1.55 14.39 8.42
CA VAL A 161 0.89 14.20 7.12
C VAL A 161 1.77 13.40 6.15
N ARG A 162 3.10 13.47 6.29
CA ARG A 162 4.03 12.63 5.54
C ARG A 162 3.72 11.15 5.64
N HIS A 163 3.32 10.70 6.81
CA HIS A 163 3.07 9.30 7.09
C HIS A 163 1.59 8.96 7.07
N LEU A 164 0.70 9.93 7.29
CA LEU A 164 -0.73 9.70 7.41
C LEU A 164 -1.38 9.12 6.15
N GLN A 165 -1.97 7.94 6.30
CA GLN A 165 -2.69 7.21 5.26
C GLN A 165 -4.21 7.23 5.51
N ARG A 166 -4.98 6.94 4.45
CA ARG A 166 -6.43 6.71 4.56
C ARG A 166 -6.73 5.34 5.17
N HIS A 167 -6.02 4.32 4.71
CA HIS A 167 -6.17 2.94 5.18
C HIS A 167 -4.89 2.51 5.89
N LEU A 168 -5.04 1.75 6.96
CA LEU A 168 -3.92 1.18 7.70
C LEU A 168 -3.10 0.26 6.78
N TRP A 169 -1.78 0.39 6.84
CA TRP A 169 -0.86 -0.44 6.07
C TRP A 169 -1.13 -1.94 6.28
N GLY A 170 -0.94 -2.74 5.23
CA GLY A 170 -1.12 -4.19 5.29
C GLY A 170 -2.59 -4.68 5.26
N THR A 171 -3.56 -3.81 5.55
CA THR A 171 -4.98 -4.19 5.48
C THR A 171 -5.45 -4.47 4.04
N THR A 172 -6.51 -5.26 3.88
CA THR A 172 -7.09 -5.58 2.58
C THR A 172 -7.50 -4.32 1.79
N GLN A 173 -8.02 -3.30 2.49
CA GLN A 173 -8.39 -2.02 1.87
C GLN A 173 -7.15 -1.28 1.36
N TRP A 174 -6.08 -1.22 2.16
CA TRP A 174 -4.81 -0.65 1.73
C TRP A 174 -4.24 -1.40 0.52
N LYS A 175 -4.19 -2.74 0.55
CA LYS A 175 -3.72 -3.58 -0.57
C LYS A 175 -4.52 -3.32 -1.85
N SER A 176 -5.83 -3.14 -1.73
CA SER A 176 -6.71 -2.84 -2.88
C SER A 176 -6.41 -1.47 -3.52
N VAL A 177 -6.23 -0.43 -2.70
CA VAL A 177 -5.91 0.92 -3.20
C VAL A 177 -4.50 0.98 -3.74
N TYR A 178 -3.52 0.52 -2.95
CA TYR A 178 -2.10 0.54 -3.33
C TYR A 178 -1.83 -0.35 -4.56
N GLY A 179 -2.50 -1.49 -4.68
CA GLY A 179 -2.39 -2.40 -5.83
C GLY A 179 -2.80 -1.77 -7.17
N GLN A 180 -3.52 -0.64 -7.18
CA GLN A 180 -3.81 0.12 -8.40
C GLN A 180 -2.54 0.67 -9.05
N ARG A 181 -1.43 0.77 -8.33
CA ARG A 181 -0.10 1.10 -8.88
C ARG A 181 0.30 0.18 -10.04
N ASN A 182 -0.08 -1.09 -10.00
CA ASN A 182 0.20 -2.03 -11.09
C ASN A 182 -0.38 -1.57 -12.43
N GLN A 183 -1.46 -0.78 -12.41
CA GLN A 183 -2.02 -0.18 -13.63
C GLN A 183 -1.07 0.87 -14.20
N VAL A 184 -0.49 1.73 -13.36
CA VAL A 184 0.51 2.72 -13.77
C VAL A 184 1.76 2.04 -14.32
N GLU A 185 2.24 0.97 -13.68
CA GLU A 185 3.38 0.19 -14.19
C GLU A 185 3.07 -0.49 -15.52
N SER A 186 1.85 -1.01 -15.70
CA SER A 186 1.38 -1.57 -16.97
C SER A 186 1.31 -0.52 -18.08
N VAL A 187 0.79 0.68 -17.79
CA VAL A 187 0.76 1.82 -18.71
C VAL A 187 2.18 2.24 -19.09
N ASN A 188 3.05 2.44 -18.10
CA ASN A 188 4.45 2.81 -18.31
C ASN A 188 5.18 1.78 -19.17
N LYS A 189 5.02 0.49 -18.86
CA LYS A 189 5.60 -0.61 -19.65
C LYS A 189 5.07 -0.59 -21.08
N SER A 190 3.77 -0.32 -21.27
CA SER A 190 3.15 -0.27 -22.59
C SER A 190 3.65 0.92 -23.43
N ILE A 191 3.87 2.07 -22.80
CA ILE A 191 4.43 3.26 -23.47
C ILE A 191 5.88 3.01 -23.89
N LYS A 192 6.65 2.35 -23.02
CA LYS A 192 8.05 1.98 -23.28
C LYS A 192 8.19 0.81 -24.26
N HIS A 193 7.12 0.05 -24.51
CA HIS A 193 7.19 -1.16 -25.31
C HIS A 193 7.59 -0.88 -26.78
N THR A 194 8.57 -1.64 -27.27
CA THR A 194 9.22 -1.48 -28.59
C THR A 194 8.26 -1.49 -29.78
N ARG A 195 7.20 -2.30 -29.69
CA ARG A 195 6.19 -2.47 -30.76
C ARG A 195 5.41 -1.19 -31.09
N PHE A 196 5.27 -0.25 -30.16
CA PHE A 196 4.33 0.85 -30.28
C PHE A 196 4.99 2.21 -29.99
N PRO A 197 4.76 2.95 -28.89
CA PRO A 197 5.38 4.28 -28.76
C PRO A 197 6.89 4.19 -28.60
N ASP A 198 7.37 3.14 -27.92
CA ASP A 198 8.81 2.81 -27.80
C ASP A 198 9.61 4.05 -27.41
N MET A 199 9.12 4.71 -26.37
CA MET A 199 9.59 6.02 -25.92
C MET A 199 11.08 6.02 -25.57
N GLU A 200 11.62 4.85 -25.21
CA GLU A 200 13.04 4.69 -24.87
C GLU A 200 13.95 4.70 -26.11
N SER A 201 13.41 4.45 -27.30
CA SER A 201 14.19 4.49 -28.55
C SER A 201 14.56 5.92 -28.94
N ALA A 202 15.87 6.21 -28.93
CA ALA A 202 16.41 7.47 -29.42
C ALA A 202 16.13 7.69 -30.91
N ALA A 203 16.05 6.61 -31.70
CA ALA A 203 15.74 6.67 -33.13
C ALA A 203 14.33 7.23 -33.42
N LYS A 204 13.38 7.05 -32.48
CA LYS A 204 12.02 7.61 -32.57
C LYS A 204 11.91 9.03 -32.00
N ARG A 205 13.02 9.58 -31.47
CA ARG A 205 13.14 10.95 -30.97
C ARG A 205 14.45 11.60 -31.47
N PRO A 206 14.68 11.68 -32.80
CA PRO A 206 15.97 12.05 -33.36
C PRO A 206 16.31 13.54 -33.20
N GLY A 207 15.30 14.41 -33.01
CA GLY A 207 15.52 15.84 -32.78
C GLY A 207 16.21 16.09 -31.45
N ARG A 208 17.02 17.16 -31.40
CA ARG A 208 17.79 17.57 -30.23
C ARG A 208 17.05 18.65 -29.44
N GLY A 209 17.31 18.70 -28.13
CA GLY A 209 16.80 19.75 -27.25
C GLY A 209 15.54 19.33 -26.48
N GLU A 210 15.37 19.94 -25.31
CA GLU A 210 14.30 19.63 -24.36
C GLU A 210 12.91 19.81 -24.97
N ALA A 211 12.67 20.95 -25.65
CA ALA A 211 11.36 21.24 -26.25
C ALA A 211 10.93 20.16 -27.26
N TYR A 212 11.84 19.70 -28.12
CA TYR A 212 11.56 18.63 -29.08
C TYR A 212 11.25 17.32 -28.37
N HIS A 213 12.07 16.92 -27.39
CA HIS A 213 11.83 15.70 -26.63
C HIS A 213 10.51 15.74 -25.84
N SER A 214 10.14 16.89 -25.27
CA SER A 214 8.87 17.08 -24.57
C SER A 214 7.68 16.92 -25.50
N ILE A 215 7.71 17.53 -26.69
CA ILE A 215 6.64 17.38 -27.70
C ILE A 215 6.56 15.94 -28.20
N ALA A 216 7.69 15.31 -28.53
CA ALA A 216 7.71 13.93 -29.02
C ALA A 216 7.14 12.95 -27.99
N THR A 217 7.53 13.09 -26.72
CA THR A 217 6.98 12.30 -25.61
C THR A 217 5.47 12.54 -25.43
N ALA A 218 5.00 13.78 -25.54
CA ALA A 218 3.57 14.10 -25.46
C ALA A 218 2.78 13.43 -26.59
N LEU A 219 3.27 13.48 -27.83
CA LEU A 219 2.63 12.82 -28.97
C LEU A 219 2.62 11.29 -28.83
N MET A 220 3.69 10.71 -28.28
CA MET A 220 3.73 9.27 -27.97
C MET A 220 2.69 8.86 -26.93
N ALA A 221 2.47 9.69 -25.89
CA ALA A 221 1.41 9.45 -24.90
C ALA A 221 0.00 9.55 -25.52
N VAL A 222 -0.23 10.53 -26.40
CA VAL A 222 -1.49 10.64 -27.16
C VAL A 222 -1.72 9.41 -28.02
N ALA A 223 -0.69 8.96 -28.75
CA ALA A 223 -0.77 7.75 -29.58
C ALA A 223 -1.07 6.49 -28.76
N TYR A 224 -0.56 6.40 -27.53
CA TYR A 224 -0.92 5.33 -26.60
C TYR A 224 -2.40 5.42 -26.20
N ASN A 225 -2.89 6.59 -25.79
CA ASN A 225 -4.28 6.79 -25.39
C ASN A 225 -5.26 6.44 -26.52
N LEU A 226 -4.97 6.87 -27.75
CA LEU A 226 -5.78 6.51 -28.92
C LEU A 226 -5.86 4.99 -29.13
N ARG A 227 -4.75 4.27 -28.93
CA ARG A 227 -4.75 2.79 -29.02
C ARG A 227 -5.60 2.14 -27.93
N VAL A 228 -5.54 2.66 -26.71
CA VAL A 228 -6.36 2.14 -25.59
C VAL A 228 -7.84 2.32 -25.91
N LEU A 229 -8.24 3.49 -26.40
CA LEU A 229 -9.63 3.77 -26.80
C LEU A 229 -10.08 2.87 -27.95
N VAL A 230 -9.29 2.76 -29.03
CA VAL A 230 -9.63 1.89 -30.17
C VAL A 230 -9.75 0.43 -29.72
N ARG A 231 -8.87 -0.03 -28.81
CA ARG A 231 -8.96 -1.37 -28.25
C ARG A 231 -10.24 -1.57 -27.43
N ALA A 232 -10.57 -0.62 -26.56
CA ALA A 232 -11.79 -0.68 -25.74
C ALA A 232 -13.05 -0.72 -26.61
N ILE A 233 -13.13 0.16 -27.61
CA ILE A 233 -14.24 0.18 -28.59
C ILE A 233 -14.32 -1.17 -29.33
N ARG A 234 -13.19 -1.74 -29.76
CA ARG A 234 -13.19 -3.07 -30.39
C ARG A 234 -13.67 -4.15 -29.43
N GLU A 235 -13.22 -4.15 -28.18
CA GLU A 235 -13.65 -5.14 -27.18
C GLU A 235 -15.16 -5.02 -26.88
N GLU A 236 -15.72 -3.81 -26.88
CA GLU A 236 -17.16 -3.57 -26.67
C GLU A 236 -18.00 -3.92 -27.90
N CYS A 237 -17.54 -3.60 -29.11
CA CYS A 237 -18.23 -3.91 -30.36
C CYS A 237 -18.05 -5.37 -30.81
N THR A 238 -17.11 -6.12 -30.23
CA THR A 238 -16.92 -7.54 -30.55
C THR A 238 -17.65 -8.36 -29.48
N PRO A 239 -18.68 -9.15 -29.84
CA PRO A 239 -19.38 -9.98 -28.86
C PRO A 239 -18.38 -10.93 -28.19
N ALA A 240 -18.49 -11.08 -26.86
CA ALA A 240 -17.61 -11.95 -26.10
C ALA A 240 -17.66 -13.37 -26.68
N GLU A 241 -16.57 -13.79 -27.33
CA GLU A 241 -16.45 -15.13 -27.86
C GLU A 241 -16.63 -16.11 -26.67
N LYS A 242 -17.54 -17.08 -26.80
CA LYS A 242 -17.73 -18.11 -25.76
C LYS A 242 -16.36 -18.72 -25.50
N LYS A 243 -15.78 -18.45 -24.33
CA LYS A 243 -14.48 -19.03 -23.92
C LYS A 243 -14.57 -20.53 -24.13
N ARG A 244 -13.93 -21.06 -25.20
CA ARG A 244 -13.80 -22.49 -25.39
C ARG A 244 -13.14 -23.03 -24.14
N ARG A 245 -13.89 -23.80 -23.33
CA ARG A 245 -13.34 -24.55 -22.20
C ARG A 245 -12.12 -25.28 -22.76
N LYS A 246 -10.91 -24.94 -22.28
CA LYS A 246 -9.73 -25.75 -22.57
C LYS A 246 -10.11 -27.18 -22.23
N SER A 247 -10.11 -28.08 -23.21
CA SER A 247 -10.35 -29.48 -22.92
C SER A 247 -9.33 -29.88 -21.87
N ARG A 248 -9.79 -30.39 -20.72
CA ARG A 248 -8.88 -31.06 -19.79
C ARG A 248 -8.29 -32.18 -20.63
N LYS A 249 -7.01 -32.09 -20.99
CA LYS A 249 -6.26 -33.26 -21.45
C LYS A 249 -6.47 -34.31 -20.36
N LYS A 250 -7.22 -35.36 -20.67
CA LYS A 250 -7.32 -36.52 -19.78
C LYS A 250 -5.90 -37.08 -19.75
N PHE A 251 -5.25 -37.02 -18.60
CA PHE A 251 -3.99 -37.70 -18.39
C PHE A 251 -4.28 -39.20 -18.52
N THR A 252 -3.81 -39.82 -19.59
CA THR A 252 -3.76 -41.26 -19.76
C THR A 252 -2.36 -41.74 -19.37
N VAL A 253 -2.28 -42.83 -18.61
CA VAL A 253 -1.02 -43.39 -18.07
C VAL A 253 -0.01 -43.72 -19.18
N ALA A 254 -0.47 -43.91 -20.42
CA ALA A 254 0.35 -44.11 -21.61
C ALA A 254 1.23 -42.91 -22.01
N ASP A 255 0.92 -41.69 -21.55
CA ASP A 255 1.63 -40.45 -21.94
C ASP A 255 2.74 -40.05 -20.95
N LEU A 256 3.11 -40.92 -20.00
CA LEU A 256 4.23 -40.68 -19.09
C LEU A 256 5.54 -41.14 -19.76
N PRO A 257 6.55 -40.26 -19.92
CA PRO A 257 7.79 -40.58 -20.63
C PRO A 257 8.74 -41.54 -19.90
N ASN A 258 8.28 -42.32 -18.90
CA ASN A 258 9.13 -43.22 -18.10
C ASN A 258 8.35 -44.39 -17.47
N VAL A 259 7.51 -45.10 -18.23
CA VAL A 259 7.12 -46.46 -17.83
C VAL A 259 8.20 -47.40 -18.34
N ARG A 260 9.04 -47.93 -17.44
CA ARG A 260 9.97 -49.01 -17.78
C ARG A 260 9.13 -50.20 -18.27
N PRO A 261 9.38 -50.77 -19.47
CA PRO A 261 8.69 -51.97 -19.88
C PRO A 261 9.00 -53.09 -18.90
N GLU A 262 7.98 -53.89 -18.57
CA GLU A 262 8.11 -55.08 -17.73
C GLU A 262 9.24 -55.97 -18.28
N THR A 263 10.15 -56.36 -17.41
CA THR A 263 11.23 -57.29 -17.71
C THR A 263 10.64 -58.58 -18.28
N VAL A 264 10.82 -58.76 -19.59
CA VAL A 264 10.50 -59.98 -20.33
C VAL A 264 11.29 -61.12 -19.71
N GLY A 265 10.60 -62.23 -19.41
CA GLY A 265 11.14 -63.42 -18.75
C GLY A 265 12.41 -63.95 -19.41
N ALA A 266 13.31 -64.47 -18.58
CA ALA A 266 14.56 -65.09 -18.97
C ALA A 266 14.36 -66.15 -20.06
N LEU A 267 15.08 -65.98 -21.17
CA LEU A 267 15.27 -67.01 -22.20
C LEU A 267 16.03 -68.20 -21.58
N ALA A 268 15.45 -69.39 -21.69
CA ALA A 268 16.13 -70.64 -21.33
C ALA A 268 17.34 -70.87 -22.26
N PRO A 269 18.48 -71.39 -21.76
CA PRO A 269 19.66 -71.62 -22.57
C PRO A 269 19.47 -72.81 -23.52
N PRO A 270 20.07 -72.76 -24.73
CA PRO A 270 19.91 -73.79 -25.76
C PRO A 270 20.68 -75.08 -25.42
N ALA A 271 20.14 -76.21 -25.87
CA ALA A 271 20.86 -77.48 -26.05
C ALA A 271 21.26 -77.64 -27.51
#